data_AF-A0A239TM28-F1
#
_entry.id   AF-A0A239TM28-F1
#
_cell.length_a   1.000
_cell.length_b   1.000
_cell.length_c   1.000
_cell.angle_alpha   90.00
_cell.angle_beta   90.00
_cell.angle_gamma   90.00
#
_symmetry.space_group_name_H-M   'P 1'
#
loop_
_entity.id
_entity.type
_entity.pdbx_description
1 polymer ?
#
loop_
_entity_poly.entity_id
_entity_poly.type
_entity_poly.pdbx_seq_one_letter_code
_entity_poly.pdbx_strand_id
1 'polypeptide(L)'
;MSKICPVCHTIFKVRNNHHTYCCSHCRKIHHKTVYYDKKRPEHKHVQNAKIIRMFYCHKCKKQVLVTDEKDRRKKFCSPRCEKLYWKHPRQKIIKNTI
;
A
#
# COMPACT_ATOMS: atom_id res chain seq x y z
N MET A 1 -7.19 -27.60 -9.82
CA MET A 1 -6.34 -27.23 -8.66
C MET A 1 -7.17 -26.40 -7.68
N SER A 2 -6.95 -26.58 -6.38
CA SER A 2 -7.59 -25.81 -5.31
C SER A 2 -6.55 -24.98 -4.56
N LYS A 3 -6.95 -23.81 -4.04
CA LYS A 3 -6.12 -22.95 -3.19
C LYS A 3 -6.90 -22.52 -1.95
N ILE A 4 -6.18 -22.11 -0.91
CA ILE A 4 -6.74 -21.51 0.30
C ILE A 4 -6.77 -20.00 0.12
N CYS A 5 -7.91 -19.36 0.38
CA CYS A 5 -8.01 -17.91 0.30
C CYS A 5 -7.25 -17.26 1.48
N PRO A 6 -6.36 -16.27 1.25
CA PRO A 6 -5.59 -15.63 2.32
C PRO A 6 -6.41 -14.70 3.23
N VAL A 7 -7.73 -14.63 3.05
CA VAL A 7 -8.62 -13.71 3.81
C VAL A 7 -9.60 -14.49 4.66
N CYS A 8 -10.37 -15.39 4.03
CA CYS A 8 -11.38 -16.19 4.71
C CYS A 8 -10.94 -17.63 4.96
N HIS A 9 -9.74 -18.02 4.52
CA HIS A 9 -9.14 -19.35 4.68
C HIS A 9 -9.97 -20.52 4.12
N THR A 10 -10.96 -20.23 3.28
CA THR A 10 -11.75 -21.25 2.58
C THR A 10 -10.98 -21.83 1.40
N ILE A 11 -11.13 -23.13 1.18
CA ILE A 11 -10.62 -23.82 -0.01
C ILE A 11 -11.53 -23.48 -1.21
N PHE A 12 -10.97 -23.08 -2.34
CA PHE A 12 -11.72 -22.74 -3.55
C PHE A 12 -11.04 -23.24 -4.82
N LYS A 13 -11.83 -23.43 -5.89
CA LYS A 13 -11.34 -23.87 -7.20
C LYS A 13 -10.69 -22.71 -7.94
N VAL A 14 -9.45 -22.89 -8.42
CA VAL A 14 -8.75 -21.86 -9.19
C VAL A 14 -8.90 -22.04 -10.70
N ARG A 15 -8.91 -20.92 -11.44
CA ARG A 15 -8.93 -20.91 -12.91
C ARG A 15 -7.52 -20.92 -13.50
N ASN A 16 -6.56 -20.32 -12.80
CA ASN A 16 -5.15 -20.23 -13.20
C ASN A 16 -4.24 -20.03 -11.96
N ASN A 17 -2.93 -20.04 -12.17
CA ASN A 17 -1.95 -19.88 -11.08
C ASN A 17 -2.01 -18.50 -10.39
N HIS A 18 -2.48 -17.45 -11.06
CA HIS A 18 -2.65 -16.11 -10.49
C HIS A 18 -3.97 -15.93 -9.71
N HIS A 19 -4.87 -16.92 -9.72
CA HIS A 19 -6.14 -16.85 -9.00
C HIS A 19 -5.91 -17.07 -7.49
N THR A 20 -5.69 -15.98 -6.76
CA THR A 20 -5.30 -16.00 -5.34
C THR A 20 -6.47 -15.96 -4.36
N TYR A 21 -7.63 -15.43 -4.76
CA TYR A 21 -8.76 -15.17 -3.85
C TYR A 21 -9.99 -15.95 -4.28
N CYS A 22 -10.81 -16.40 -3.32
CA CYS A 22 -12.05 -17.10 -3.61
C CYS A 22 -13.09 -16.22 -4.31
N CYS A 23 -13.09 -14.92 -4.05
CA CYS A 23 -14.03 -13.97 -4.63
C CYS A 23 -13.48 -12.53 -4.68
N SER A 24 -14.21 -11.65 -5.35
CA SER A 24 -13.87 -10.22 -5.50
C SER A 24 -13.89 -9.48 -4.15
N HIS A 25 -14.73 -9.89 -3.21
CA HIS A 25 -14.83 -9.31 -1.88
C HIS A 25 -13.55 -9.54 -1.07
N CYS A 26 -13.08 -10.78 -0.98
CA CYS A 26 -11.82 -11.13 -0.33
C CYS A 26 -10.63 -10.39 -0.95
N ARG A 27 -10.58 -10.30 -2.29
CA ARG A 27 -9.55 -9.50 -2.98
C ARG A 27 -9.55 -8.03 -2.51
N LYS A 28 -10.73 -7.40 -2.42
CA LYS A 28 -10.86 -6.00 -1.97
C LYS A 28 -10.43 -5.83 -0.51
N ILE A 29 -10.81 -6.75 0.38
CA ILE A 29 -10.38 -6.74 1.79
C ILE A 29 -8.86 -6.82 1.87
N HIS A 30 -8.25 -7.83 1.23
CA HIS A 30 -6.80 -8.00 1.26
C HIS A 30 -6.06 -6.81 0.64
N HIS A 31 -6.56 -6.26 -0.47
CA HIS A 31 -5.95 -5.06 -1.06
C HIS A 31 -6.07 -3.86 -0.11
N LYS A 32 -7.19 -3.72 0.61
CA LYS A 32 -7.34 -2.64 1.58
C LYS A 32 -6.35 -2.75 2.73
N THR A 33 -6.14 -3.95 3.25
CA THR A 33 -5.17 -4.18 4.33
C THR A 33 -3.73 -4.02 3.85
N VAL A 34 -3.34 -4.60 2.71
CA VAL A 34 -1.95 -4.53 2.24
C VAL A 34 -1.56 -3.14 1.70
N TYR A 35 -2.45 -2.49 0.95
CA TYR A 35 -2.13 -1.25 0.24
C TYR A 35 -2.45 0.02 1.04
N TYR A 36 -3.48 0.00 1.90
CA TYR A 36 -3.95 1.20 2.61
C TYR A 36 -3.79 1.16 4.13
N ASP A 37 -3.43 0.02 4.73
CA ASP A 37 -3.20 -0.02 6.17
C ASP A 37 -1.95 0.80 6.54
N LYS A 38 -2.11 1.64 7.57
CA LYS A 38 -1.03 2.42 8.19
C LYS A 38 0.04 1.51 8.79
N LYS A 39 -0.33 0.29 9.20
CA LYS A 39 0.55 -0.72 9.80
C LYS A 39 1.26 -1.59 8.78
N ARG A 40 1.31 -1.22 7.48
CA ARG A 40 2.17 -1.94 6.53
C ARG A 40 3.55 -2.03 7.19
N PRO A 41 4.06 -3.24 7.48
CA PRO A 41 5.34 -3.36 8.11
C PRO A 41 6.31 -2.59 7.23
N GLU A 42 6.95 -1.59 7.82
CA GLU A 42 8.17 -1.05 7.26
C GLU A 42 9.01 -2.28 6.91
N HIS A 43 9.53 -2.34 5.68
CA HIS A 43 10.44 -3.42 5.31
C HIS A 43 11.45 -3.48 6.45
N LYS A 44 11.40 -4.56 7.26
CA LYS A 44 12.17 -4.62 8.49
C LYS A 44 13.59 -4.30 8.08
N HIS A 45 14.16 -3.25 8.65
CA HIS A 45 15.58 -2.98 8.47
C HIS A 45 16.29 -4.20 9.06
N VAL A 46 16.58 -5.17 8.20
CA VAL A 46 17.51 -6.23 8.53
C VAL A 46 18.80 -5.47 8.79
N GLN A 47 19.25 -5.49 10.05
CA GLN A 47 20.54 -4.92 10.40
C GLN A 47 21.57 -5.53 9.44
N ASN A 48 22.33 -4.69 8.73
CA ASN A 48 23.26 -5.04 7.64
C ASN A 48 22.69 -5.27 6.23
N ALA A 49 21.41 -4.98 5.96
CA ALA A 49 20.93 -4.98 4.57
C ALA A 49 21.54 -3.82 3.77
N LYS A 50 22.09 -4.13 2.58
CA LYS A 50 22.60 -3.14 1.63
C LYS A 50 21.47 -2.19 1.21
N ILE A 51 21.68 -0.89 1.43
CA ILE A 51 20.76 0.14 0.97
C ILE A 51 20.98 0.33 -0.54
N ILE A 52 19.94 0.06 -1.32
CA ILE A 52 19.95 0.22 -2.79
C ILE A 52 19.72 1.69 -3.15
N ARG A 53 18.77 2.34 -2.47
CA ARG A 53 18.45 3.76 -2.66
C ARG A 53 17.77 4.34 -1.44
N MET A 54 17.78 5.67 -1.33
CA MET A 54 17.07 6.40 -0.28
C MET A 54 16.33 7.61 -0.85
N PHE A 55 15.20 7.98 -0.23
CA PHE A 55 14.46 9.20 -0.57
C PHE A 55 13.60 9.68 0.61
N TYR A 56 13.16 10.94 0.56
CA TYR A 56 12.20 11.49 1.52
C TYR A 56 10.79 11.52 0.95
N CYS A 57 9.81 11.07 1.73
CA CYS A 57 8.41 11.08 1.31
C CYS A 57 7.93 12.52 1.07
N HIS A 58 7.39 12.80 -0.13
CA HIS A 58 6.90 14.15 -0.45
C HIS A 58 5.77 14.63 0.47
N LYS A 59 4.98 13.70 1.05
CA LYS A 59 3.84 14.06 1.92
C LYS A 59 4.23 14.26 3.38
N CYS A 60 4.91 13.29 3.99
CA CYS A 60 5.18 13.28 5.43
C CYS A 60 6.65 13.51 5.79
N LYS A 61 7.52 13.70 4.80
CA LYS A 61 8.97 13.93 4.96
C LYS A 61 9.73 12.81 5.67
N LYS A 62 9.10 11.66 5.92
CA LYS A 62 9.78 10.46 6.42
C LYS A 62 10.86 10.00 5.45
N GLN A 63 12.05 9.68 5.96
CA GLN A 63 13.10 9.02 5.20
C GLN A 63 12.71 7.56 4.90
N VAL A 64 12.84 7.17 3.65
CA VAL A 64 12.60 5.82 3.17
C VAL A 64 13.90 5.25 2.68
N LEU A 65 14.32 4.16 3.31
CA LEU A 65 15.47 3.36 2.92
C LEU A 65 14.95 2.14 2.15
N VAL A 66 15.44 1.96 0.94
CA VAL A 66 15.07 0.82 0.08
C VAL A 66 16.18 -0.20 0.11
N THR A 67 15.87 -1.38 0.63
CA THR A 67 16.78 -2.52 0.75
C THR A 67 16.37 -3.70 -0.14
N ASP A 68 15.15 -3.70 -0.66
CA ASP A 68 14.61 -4.74 -1.55
C ASP A 68 14.49 -4.21 -2.98
N GLU A 69 15.06 -4.91 -3.95
CA GLU A 69 14.98 -4.58 -5.38
C GLU A 69 13.54 -4.58 -5.91
N LYS A 70 12.65 -5.36 -5.27
CA LYS A 70 11.22 -5.43 -5.62
C LYS A 70 10.44 -4.20 -5.12
N ASP A 71 10.99 -3.44 -4.18
CA ASP A 71 10.39 -2.18 -3.78
C ASP A 71 10.50 -1.19 -4.94
N ARG A 72 9.37 -0.69 -5.42
CA ARG A 72 9.27 0.29 -6.53
C ARG A 72 8.91 1.69 -6.08
N ARG A 73 8.89 1.97 -4.77
CA ARG A 73 8.59 3.30 -4.24
C ARG A 73 9.69 4.28 -4.64
N LYS A 74 9.28 5.47 -5.12
CA LYS A 74 10.18 6.55 -5.55
C LYS A 74 9.91 7.90 -4.86
N LYS A 75 8.64 8.20 -4.56
CA LYS A 75 8.21 9.55 -4.13
C LYS A 75 7.50 9.58 -2.78
N PHE A 76 6.77 8.51 -2.46
CA PHE A 76 5.94 8.42 -1.26
C PHE A 76 6.31 7.17 -0.46
N CYS A 77 6.31 7.29 0.87
CA CYS A 77 6.57 6.15 1.75
C CYS A 77 5.44 5.11 1.71
N SER A 78 4.23 5.51 1.30
CA SER A 78 3.04 4.66 1.25
C SER A 78 2.00 5.17 0.24
N PRO A 79 1.12 4.29 -0.27
CA PRO A 79 -0.03 4.69 -1.10
C PRO A 79 -0.98 5.66 -0.38
N ARG A 80 -1.05 5.58 0.96
CA ARG A 80 -1.79 6.56 1.77
C ARG A 80 -1.20 7.96 1.64
N CYS A 81 0.12 8.10 1.73
CA CYS A 81 0.80 9.39 1.58
C CYS A 81 0.61 9.96 0.17
N GLU A 82 0.69 9.11 -0.85
CA GLU A 82 0.37 9.48 -2.22
C GLU A 82 -1.04 10.06 -2.35
N LYS A 83 -2.06 9.32 -1.89
CA LYS A 83 -3.46 9.79 -1.93
C LYS A 83 -3.68 11.10 -1.17
N LEU A 84 -3.07 11.25 0.01
CA LEU A 84 -3.19 12.47 0.81
C LEU A 84 -2.41 13.65 0.23
N TYR A 85 -1.38 13.39 -0.59
CA TYR A 85 -0.64 14.42 -1.29
C TYR A 85 -1.44 14.98 -2.46
N TRP A 86 -2.05 14.10 -3.26
CA TRP A 86 -2.86 14.50 -4.41
C TRP A 86 -4.26 15.02 -4.06
N LYS A 87 -4.70 14.84 -2.81
CA LYS A 87 -5.98 15.37 -2.37
C LYS A 87 -5.92 16.90 -2.37
N HIS A 88 -6.57 17.51 -3.36
CA HIS A 88 -6.72 18.96 -3.41
C HIS A 88 -7.41 19.46 -2.13
N PRO A 89 -6.95 20.58 -1.55
CA PRO A 89 -7.70 21.24 -0.50
C PRO A 89 -9.10 21.56 -1.03
N ARG A 90 -10.13 21.27 -0.23
CA ARG A 90 -11.48 21.74 -0.57
C ARG A 90 -11.39 23.25 -0.66
N GLN A 91 -11.85 23.85 -1.76
CA GLN A 91 -12.02 25.29 -1.83
C GLN A 91 -12.92 25.67 -0.65
N LYS A 92 -12.40 26.48 0.27
CA LYS A 92 -13.25 27.11 1.27
C LYS A 92 -14.13 28.06 0.46
N ILE A 93 -15.41 27.74 0.33
CA ILE A 93 -16.39 28.72 -0.16
C ILE A 93 -16.37 29.83 0.90
N ILE A 94 -15.68 30.92 0.62
CA ILE A 94 -15.75 32.13 1.43
C ILE A 94 -17.14 32.68 1.15
N LYS A 95 -18.09 32.41 2.04
CA LYS A 95 -19.39 33.09 2.01
C LYS A 95 -19.13 34.52 2.49
N ASN A 96 -19.03 35.45 1.55
CA ASN A 96 -19.12 36.87 1.88
C ASN A 96 -20.56 37.11 2.33
N THR A 97 -20.76 37.22 3.64
CA THR A 97 -22.00 37.74 4.21
C THR A 97 -21.96 39.26 3.99
N ILE A 98 -22.90 39.76 3.20
CA ILE A 98 -23.21 41.19 3.04
C ILE A 98 -24.01 41.64 4.27
#